data_AF-A0AAW0QXT7-F1
#
_entry.id   AF-A0AAW0QXT7-F1
#
_cell.length_a   1.000
_cell.length_b   1.000
_cell.length_c   1.000
_cell.angle_alpha   90.00
_cell.angle_beta   90.00
_cell.angle_gamma   90.00
#
_symmetry.space_group_name_H-M   'P 1'
#
loop_
_entity.id
_entity.type
_entity.pdbx_description
1 polymer ?
#
loop_
_entity_poly.entity_id
_entity_poly.type
_entity_poly.pdbx_seq_one_letter_code
_entity_poly.pdbx_strand_id
1 'polypeptide(L)' 'MYVAFSKSVGTASRELSDFKALYQGNESRQVLEQANKSRVADPNNIKPWKPKDHPDWLELDQ' A
#
# COMPACT_ATOMS: atom_id res chain seq x y z
N MET A 1 5.97 13.81 -27.06
CA MET A 1 4.80 13.74 -26.14
C MET A 1 4.17 12.34 -26.13
N TYR A 2 3.71 11.81 -27.28
CA TYR A 2 3.08 10.48 -27.36
C TYR A 2 3.97 9.31 -26.91
N VAL A 3 5.24 9.27 -27.33
CA VAL A 3 6.17 8.19 -26.97
C VAL A 3 6.43 8.11 -25.46
N ALA A 4 6.65 9.26 -24.82
CA ALA A 4 6.87 9.32 -23.37
C ALA A 4 5.61 8.87 -22.61
N PHE A 5 4.44 9.33 -23.04
CA PHE A 5 3.16 8.91 -22.47
C PHE A 5 2.94 7.39 -22.60
N SER A 6 3.12 6.82 -23.79
CA SER A 6 2.96 5.37 -24.00
C SER A 6 3.94 4.55 -23.15
N LYS A 7 5.16 5.04 -22.94
CA LYS A 7 6.13 4.41 -22.04
C LYS A 7 5.66 4.46 -20.57
N SER A 8 5.16 5.61 -20.11
CA SER A 8 4.61 5.75 -18.76
C SER A 8 3.41 4.82 -18.54
N VAL A 9 2.50 4.72 -19.51
CA VAL A 9 1.36 3.80 -19.46
C VAL A 9 1.83 2.34 -19.38
N GLY A 10 2.81 1.95 -20.20
CA GLY A 10 3.38 0.61 -20.16
C GLY A 10 4.04 0.28 -18.82
N THR A 11 4.72 1.27 -18.22
CA THR A 11 5.37 1.12 -16.90
C THR A 11 4.33 0.96 -15.79
N ALA A 12 3.33 1.84 -15.73
CA ALA A 12 2.26 1.77 -14.74
C ALA A 12 1.45 0.47 -14.84
N SER A 13 1.20 -0.01 -16.06
CA SER A 13 0.52 -1.30 -16.30
C SER A 13 1.32 -2.48 -15.71
N ARG A 14 2.64 -2.46 -15.88
CA ARG A 14 3.54 -3.47 -15.31
C ARG A 14 3.56 -3.41 -13.79
N GLU A 15 3.75 -2.23 -13.22
CA GLU A 15 3.75 -2.03 -11.76
C GLU A 15 2.43 -2.50 -11.12
N LEU A 16 1.30 -2.24 -11.77
CA LEU A 16 0.00 -2.73 -11.31
C LEU A 16 -0.10 -4.26 -11.36
N SER A 17 0.45 -4.89 -12.40
CA SER A 17 0.50 -6.36 -12.50
C SER A 17 1.38 -6.97 -11.41
N ASP A 18 2.55 -6.39 -11.18
CA ASP A 18 3.50 -6.85 -10.15
C ASP A 18 2.90 -6.68 -8.75
N PHE A 19 2.27 -5.53 -8.48
CA PHE A 19 1.52 -5.30 -7.24
C PHE A 19 0.40 -6.31 -7.06
N LYS A 20 -0.39 -6.61 -8.11
CA LYS A 20 -1.47 -7.59 -8.03
C LYS A 20 -0.94 -8.98 -7.67
N ALA A 21 0.19 -9.39 -8.26
CA ALA A 21 0.82 -10.67 -7.94
C ALA A 21 1.27 -10.72 -6.47
N LEU A 22 1.93 -9.66 -5.99
CA LEU A 22 2.35 -9.54 -4.58
C LEU A 22 1.15 -9.54 -3.63
N TYR A 23 0.11 -8.78 -3.93
CA TYR A 23 -1.11 -8.70 -3.13
C TYR A 23 -1.84 -10.04 -3.04
N GLN A 24 -1.80 -10.83 -4.12
CA GLN A 24 -2.38 -12.18 -4.14
C GLN A 24 -1.47 -13.26 -3.55
N GLY A 25 -0.22 -12.91 -3.23
CA GLY A 25 0.74 -13.77 -2.56
C GLY A 25 0.26 -14.25 -1.19
N ASN A 26 0.71 -15.44 -0.80
CA ASN A 26 0.26 -16.09 0.44
C ASN A 26 0.64 -15.29 1.69
N GLU A 27 1.84 -14.73 1.73
CA GLU A 27 2.33 -13.88 2.83
C GLU A 27 1.46 -12.62 2.99
N SER A 28 1.22 -11.89 1.90
CA SER A 28 0.34 -10.71 1.89
C SER A 28 -1.05 -11.04 2.40
N ARG A 29 -1.64 -12.15 1.96
CA ARG A 29 -2.95 -12.61 2.44
C ARG A 29 -2.95 -12.89 3.93
N GLN A 30 -1.93 -13.57 4.45
CA GLN A 30 -1.83 -13.87 5.88
C GLN A 30 -1.78 -12.61 6.75
N VAL A 31 -0.96 -11.63 6.34
CA VAL A 31 -0.85 -10.35 7.05
C VAL A 31 -2.16 -9.57 7.01
N LEU A 32 -2.80 -9.49 5.84
CA LEU A 32 -4.08 -8.78 5.68
C LEU A 32 -5.22 -9.47 6.45
N GLU A 33 -5.26 -10.80 6.47
CA GLU A 33 -6.22 -11.57 7.27
C GLU A 33 -6.01 -11.33 8.76
N GLN A 34 -4.76 -11.31 9.23
CA GLN A 34 -4.45 -11.02 10.63
C GLN A 34 -4.87 -9.60 11.01
N ALA A 35 -4.62 -8.61 10.16
CA ALA A 35 -5.07 -7.24 10.35
C ALA A 35 -6.61 -7.16 10.42
N ASN A 36 -7.31 -7.90 9.55
CA ASN A 36 -8.77 -7.95 9.57
C ASN A 36 -9.31 -8.60 10.86
N LYS A 37 -8.70 -9.71 11.31
CA LYS A 37 -9.03 -10.35 12.59
C LYS A 37 -8.83 -9.40 13.77
N SER A 38 -7.71 -8.67 13.80
CA SER A 38 -7.43 -7.66 14.83
C SER A 38 -8.50 -6.57 14.86
N ARG A 39 -8.92 -6.08 13.70
CA ARG A 39 -9.97 -5.05 13.59
C ARG A 39 -11.33 -5.54 14.06
N VAL A 40 -11.67 -6.80 13.80
CA VAL A 40 -12.93 -7.39 14.28
C VAL A 40 -12.89 -7.61 15.80
N ALA A 41 -11.76 -8.07 16.33
CA ALA A 41 -11.59 -8.36 17.75
C ALA A 41 -11.56 -7.10 18.62
N ASP A 42 -10.97 -6.00 18.13
CA ASP A 42 -10.88 -4.74 18.85
C ASP A 42 -11.15 -3.52 17.92
N PRO A 43 -12.43 -3.24 17.64
CA PRO A 43 -12.80 -2.22 16.66
C PRO A 43 -12.53 -0.78 17.12
N ASN A 44 -12.40 -0.54 18.43
CA ASN A 44 -12.31 0.82 19.00
C ASN A 44 -10.89 1.22 19.43
N ASN A 45 -9.96 0.27 19.50
CA ASN A 45 -8.59 0.52 19.97
C ASN A 45 -7.59 0.75 18.82
N ILE A 46 -8.02 0.66 17.57
CA ILE A 46 -7.22 1.08 16.42
C ILE A 46 -7.27 2.61 16.36
N LYS A 47 -6.26 3.25 16.94
CA LYS A 47 -6.10 4.71 16.85
C LYS A 47 -5.88 5.11 15.38
N PRO A 48 -6.67 6.04 14.83
CA PRO A 48 -6.44 6.52 13.48
C PRO A 48 -5.08 7.22 13.42
N TRP A 49 -4.33 6.94 12.35
CA TRP A 49 -3.06 7.63 12.09
C TRP A 49 -3.33 9.12 11.84
N LYS A 50 -2.56 10.00 12.49
CA LYS A 50 -2.66 11.45 12.32
C LYS A 50 -1.34 12.01 11.81
N PRO A 51 -1.33 12.78 10.72
CA PRO A 51 -0.09 13.41 10.21
C PRO A 51 0.61 14.29 11.25
N LYS A 52 -0.15 14.88 12.18
CA LYS A 52 0.40 15.73 13.25
C LYS A 52 1.22 14.95 14.28
N ASP A 53 0.95 13.66 14.44
CA ASP A 53 1.64 12.80 15.40
C ASP A 53 2.97 12.28 14.83
N HIS A 54 3.19 12.43 13.51
CA HIS A 54 4.37 11.98 12.78
C HIS A 54 4.76 13.03 11.73
N PRO A 55 5.33 14.18 12.13
CA PRO A 55 5.61 15.31 11.22
C PRO A 55 6.66 14.98 10.14
N ASP A 56 7.48 13.98 10.40
CA ASP A 56 8.54 13.42 9.57
C ASP A 56 8.04 12.45 8.49
N TRP A 57 6.74 12.16 8.44
CA TRP A 57 6.17 11.15 7.52
C TRP A 57 6.41 11.41 6.02
N LEU A 58 6.71 12.65 5.65
CA LEU A 58 6.98 13.08 4.27
C LEU A 58 8.47 13.34 4.02
N GLU A 59 9.33 13.20 5.03
CA GLU A 59 10.77 13.35 4.84
C GLU A 59 11.27 12.11 4.07
N LEU A 60 11.37 12.25 2.75
CA LEU A 60 12.13 11.34 1.91
C LEU A 60 13.59 11.50 2.31
N ASP A 61 14.16 10.47 2.93
CA ASP A 61 15.61 10.35 3.12
C ASP A 61 16.29 10.65 1.76
N GLN A 62 17.06 11.75 1.73
CA GLN A 62 17.78 12.21 0.53
C GLN A 62 18.96 11.31 0.18
#